data_AF-A0A1F3ILT9-F1
#
_entry.id   AF-A0A1F3ILT9-F1
#
_cell.length_a   1.000
_cell.length_b   1.000
_cell.length_c   1.000
_cell.angle_alpha   90.00
_cell.angle_beta   90.00
_cell.angle_gamma   90.00
#
_symmetry.space_group_name_H-M   'P 1'
#
loop_
_entity.id
_entity.type
_entity.pdbx_description
1 polymer ?
#
loop_
_entity_poly.entity_id
_entity_poly.type
_entity_poly.pdbx_seq_one_letter_code
_entity_poly.pdbx_strand_id
1 'polypeptide(L)'
;METITVKFGNWIVDDNGITGVFPPAMEYHIPIDSIWAVRNYGGHLVWDWLIHVPQKTWITKDNVNDLNAAFMFCFDYFKSIKPADTLDASTAQTLYVQHQLLQIHEPRLQSDSESSGLHYFNIDSHDRIYELSSLEKKIKFLYIKE
;
A
#
# COMPACT_ATOMS: atom_id res chain seq x y z
N MET A 1 -3.50 -28.42 -9.77
CA MET A 1 -3.99 -27.05 -9.52
C MET A 1 -3.31 -26.17 -10.54
N GLU A 2 -4.06 -25.29 -11.21
CA GLU A 2 -3.44 -24.27 -12.07
C GLU A 2 -2.72 -23.28 -11.15
N THR A 3 -1.44 -23.06 -11.42
CA THR A 3 -0.61 -22.09 -10.71
C THR A 3 -1.03 -20.69 -11.13
N ILE A 4 -1.32 -19.81 -10.17
CA ILE A 4 -1.61 -18.42 -10.49
C ILE A 4 -0.32 -17.65 -10.75
N THR A 5 -0.32 -16.79 -11.76
CA THR A 5 0.75 -15.80 -11.98
C THR A 5 0.15 -14.54 -12.58
N VAL A 6 0.09 -13.46 -11.80
CA VAL A 6 -0.48 -12.16 -12.21
C VAL A 6 0.54 -11.05 -11.96
N LYS A 7 0.73 -10.15 -12.93
CA LYS A 7 1.76 -9.11 -12.86
C LYS A 7 1.15 -7.71 -12.75
N PHE A 8 1.68 -6.92 -11.81
CA PHE A 8 1.37 -5.53 -11.57
C PHE A 8 2.68 -4.73 -11.57
N GLY A 9 3.03 -4.12 -12.70
CA GLY A 9 4.31 -3.43 -12.85
C GLY A 9 5.50 -4.34 -12.53
N ASN A 10 6.27 -3.99 -11.50
CA ASN A 10 7.41 -4.79 -11.03
C ASN A 10 7.04 -5.91 -10.04
N TRP A 11 5.77 -6.00 -9.65
CA TRP A 11 5.26 -7.00 -8.71
C TRP A 11 4.59 -8.15 -9.44
N ILE A 12 4.80 -9.36 -8.93
CA ILE A 12 4.25 -10.60 -9.44
C ILE A 12 3.55 -11.28 -8.27
N VAL A 13 2.29 -11.63 -8.45
CA VAL A 13 1.52 -12.44 -7.52
C VAL A 13 1.52 -13.88 -8.03
N ASP A 14 1.88 -14.82 -7.15
CA ASP A 14 1.78 -16.25 -7.37
C ASP A 14 1.18 -16.97 -6.15
N ASP A 15 1.16 -18.29 -6.16
CA ASP A 15 0.64 -19.11 -5.05
C ASP A 15 1.41 -18.90 -3.72
N ASN A 16 2.62 -18.33 -3.78
CA ASN A 16 3.48 -18.11 -2.62
C ASN A 16 3.37 -16.69 -2.05
N GLY A 17 2.75 -15.74 -2.76
CA GLY A 17 2.53 -14.38 -2.29
C GLY A 17 2.86 -13.33 -3.35
N ILE A 18 3.57 -12.27 -2.95
CA ILE A 18 3.91 -11.14 -3.81
C ILE A 18 5.42 -11.01 -3.92
N THR A 19 5.96 -11.07 -5.13
CA THR A 19 7.39 -10.91 -5.41
C THR A 19 7.62 -9.68 -6.27
N GLY A 20 8.41 -8.74 -5.79
CA GLY A 20 8.87 -7.58 -6.55
C GLY A 20 10.27 -7.79 -7.11
N VAL A 21 10.48 -7.46 -8.37
CA VAL A 21 11.79 -7.55 -9.04
C VAL A 21 12.26 -6.15 -9.43
N PHE A 22 13.37 -5.70 -8.84
CA PHE A 22 13.89 -4.34 -8.99
C PHE A 22 15.34 -4.34 -9.49
N PRO A 23 15.78 -3.34 -10.28
CA PRO A 23 17.17 -3.20 -10.67
C PRO A 23 18.10 -3.01 -9.44
N PRO A 24 19.33 -3.57 -9.43
CA PRO A 24 19.98 -4.35 -10.49
C PRO A 24 19.79 -5.89 -10.36
N ALA A 25 18.57 -6.37 -10.08
CA ALA A 25 18.20 -7.75 -9.73
C ALA A 25 18.05 -8.00 -8.21
N MET A 26 17.49 -7.01 -7.52
CA MET A 26 16.97 -7.18 -6.17
C MET A 26 15.58 -7.81 -6.24
N GLU A 27 15.38 -8.93 -5.56
CA GLU A 27 14.06 -9.52 -5.34
C GLU A 27 13.57 -9.20 -3.93
N TYR A 28 12.28 -8.90 -3.80
CA TYR A 28 11.62 -8.68 -2.52
C TYR A 28 10.34 -9.48 -2.45
N HIS A 29 10.28 -10.44 -1.53
CA HIS A 29 9.16 -11.35 -1.40
C HIS A 29 8.34 -11.06 -0.13
N ILE A 30 7.03 -10.93 -0.31
CA ILE A 30 6.02 -10.88 0.76
C ILE A 30 5.31 -12.24 0.72
N PRO A 31 5.56 -13.13 1.71
CA PRO A 31 4.91 -14.43 1.76
C PRO A 31 3.41 -14.31 1.89
N ILE A 32 2.68 -15.27 1.32
CA ILE A 32 1.22 -15.27 1.32
C ILE A 32 0.63 -15.19 2.73
N ASP A 33 1.18 -15.92 3.69
CA ASP A 33 0.71 -15.89 5.09
C ASP A 33 0.91 -14.52 5.74
N SER A 34 1.85 -13.73 5.21
CA SER A 34 2.19 -12.42 5.76
C SER A 34 1.30 -11.30 5.22
N ILE A 35 0.52 -11.49 4.15
CA ILE A 35 -0.33 -10.42 3.61
C ILE A 35 -1.34 -9.90 4.65
N TRP A 36 -1.74 -10.76 5.59
CA TRP A 36 -2.69 -10.45 6.65
C TRP A 36 -2.07 -9.71 7.84
N ALA A 37 -0.76 -9.47 7.81
CA ALA A 37 -0.06 -8.80 8.90
C ALA A 37 -0.58 -7.36 9.08
N VAL A 38 -0.95 -7.06 10.32
CA VAL A 38 -1.38 -5.73 10.75
C VAL A 38 -0.41 -5.16 11.77
N ARG A 39 -0.32 -3.84 11.84
CA ARG A 39 0.50 -3.13 12.81
C ARG A 39 -0.27 -1.94 13.39
N ASN A 40 -0.06 -1.65 14.67
CA ASN A 40 -0.45 -0.36 15.24
C ASN A 40 0.58 0.71 14.84
N TYR A 41 0.13 1.73 14.09
CA TYR A 41 0.93 2.86 13.68
C TYR A 41 0.21 4.16 14.09
N GLY A 42 0.79 4.90 15.04
CA GLY A 42 0.21 6.16 15.52
C GLY A 42 -1.18 6.00 16.15
N GLY A 43 -1.47 4.86 16.80
CA GLY A 43 -2.79 4.58 17.39
C GLY A 43 -3.80 3.97 16.42
N HIS A 44 -3.44 3.79 15.14
CA HIS A 44 -4.30 3.19 14.13
C HIS A 44 -3.83 1.81 13.72
N LEU A 45 -4.75 0.88 13.52
CA LEU A 45 -4.44 -0.43 12.96
C LEU A 45 -4.40 -0.37 11.42
N VAL A 46 -3.25 -0.69 10.85
CA VAL A 46 -2.95 -0.59 9.41
C VAL A 46 -2.34 -1.88 8.88
N TRP A 47 -2.43 -2.11 7.56
CA TRP A 47 -1.77 -3.24 6.90
C TRP A 47 -0.26 -3.04 6.88
N ASP A 48 0.48 -3.96 7.50
CA ASP A 48 1.90 -3.75 7.81
C ASP A 48 2.73 -3.57 6.55
N TRP A 49 2.57 -4.46 5.56
CA TRP A 49 3.38 -4.44 4.34
C TRP A 49 3.16 -3.21 3.50
N LEU A 50 1.93 -2.69 3.47
CA LEU A 50 1.60 -1.47 2.72
C LEU A 50 2.23 -0.21 3.34
N ILE A 51 2.67 -0.23 4.59
CA ILE A 51 3.44 0.87 5.18
C ILE A 51 4.93 0.55 5.37
N HIS A 52 5.31 -0.74 5.39
CA HIS A 52 6.69 -1.18 5.52
C HIS A 52 7.47 -1.03 4.22
N VAL A 53 6.90 -1.50 3.10
CA VAL A 53 7.56 -1.46 1.79
C VAL A 53 7.87 -0.02 1.34
N PRO A 54 6.96 0.96 1.47
CA PRO A 54 7.25 2.37 1.15
C PRO A 54 8.48 3.00 1.81
N GLN A 55 9.00 2.42 2.88
CA GLN A 55 10.20 2.90 3.57
C GLN A 55 11.51 2.40 2.90
N LYS A 56 11.42 1.55 1.87
CA LYS A 56 12.60 1.03 1.16
C LYS A 56 13.08 2.05 0.13
N THR A 57 14.40 2.18 -0.01
CA THR A 57 15.03 3.19 -0.88
C THR A 57 14.81 2.97 -2.39
N TRP A 58 14.48 1.74 -2.79
CA TRP A 58 14.19 1.36 -4.19
C TRP A 58 12.71 1.50 -4.56
N ILE A 59 11.87 1.93 -3.60
CA ILE A 59 10.46 2.17 -3.84
C ILE A 59 10.24 3.56 -4.41
N THR A 60 9.39 3.62 -5.44
CA THR A 60 8.96 4.85 -6.11
C THR A 60 7.45 4.97 -6.00
N LYS A 61 6.92 6.18 -6.23
CA LYS A 61 5.48 6.40 -6.24
C LYS A 61 4.74 5.48 -7.22
N ASP A 62 5.32 5.25 -8.39
CA ASP A 62 4.74 4.39 -9.41
C ASP A 62 4.70 2.93 -8.95
N ASN A 63 5.82 2.41 -8.43
CA ASN A 63 5.87 1.00 -8.02
C ASN A 63 5.10 0.72 -6.71
N VAL A 64 4.82 1.73 -5.87
CA VAL A 64 3.87 1.57 -4.75
C VAL A 64 2.44 1.43 -5.23
N ASN A 65 2.02 2.16 -6.26
CA ASN A 65 0.66 2.01 -6.78
C ASN A 65 0.44 0.60 -7.34
N ASP A 66 1.44 0.06 -8.01
CA ASP A 66 1.44 -1.32 -8.48
C ASP A 66 1.42 -2.33 -7.31
N LEU A 67 2.17 -2.06 -6.23
CA LEU A 67 2.11 -2.86 -5.00
C LEU A 67 0.70 -2.88 -4.42
N ASN A 68 0.05 -1.72 -4.33
CA ASN A 68 -1.30 -1.60 -3.79
C ASN A 68 -2.28 -2.45 -4.60
N ALA A 69 -2.19 -2.42 -5.93
CA ALA A 69 -3.01 -3.26 -6.79
C ALA A 69 -2.75 -4.75 -6.57
N ALA A 70 -1.48 -5.17 -6.53
CA ALA A 70 -1.08 -6.56 -6.26
C ALA A 70 -1.58 -7.04 -4.89
N PHE A 71 -1.49 -6.18 -3.87
CA PHE A 71 -1.91 -6.49 -2.51
C PHE A 71 -3.42 -6.65 -2.39
N MET A 72 -4.20 -5.74 -3.01
CA MET A 72 -5.66 -5.85 -3.04
C MET A 72 -6.14 -7.07 -3.82
N PHE A 73 -5.43 -7.43 -4.90
CA PHE A 73 -5.68 -8.67 -5.61
C PHE A 73 -5.48 -9.89 -4.68
N CYS A 74 -4.37 -9.93 -3.94
CA CYS A 74 -4.11 -11.02 -3.00
C CYS A 74 -5.19 -11.13 -1.91
N PHE A 75 -5.68 -9.99 -1.41
CA PHE A 75 -6.74 -9.97 -0.41
C PHE A 75 -8.03 -10.62 -0.88
N ASP A 76 -8.47 -10.35 -2.11
CA ASP A 76 -9.68 -10.96 -2.62
C ASP A 76 -9.46 -12.42 -3.05
N TYR A 77 -8.34 -12.70 -3.73
CA TYR A 77 -8.04 -14.04 -4.25
C TYR A 77 -7.82 -15.06 -3.15
N PHE A 78 -7.05 -14.70 -2.11
CA PHE A 78 -6.68 -15.59 -1.01
C PHE A 78 -7.56 -15.42 0.24
N LYS A 79 -8.73 -14.76 0.14
CA LYS A 79 -9.62 -14.53 1.30
C LYS A 79 -10.03 -15.80 2.04
N SER A 80 -10.05 -16.95 1.37
CA SER A 80 -10.40 -18.24 1.97
C SER A 80 -9.36 -18.74 2.97
N ILE A 81 -8.11 -18.26 2.90
CA ILE A 81 -7.01 -18.62 3.79
C ILE A 81 -6.67 -17.53 4.80
N LYS A 82 -7.50 -16.47 4.91
CA LYS A 82 -7.34 -15.43 5.93
C LYS A 82 -7.42 -16.06 7.34
N PRO A 83 -6.41 -15.86 8.22
CA PRO A 83 -6.47 -16.34 9.60
C PRO A 83 -7.66 -15.74 10.35
N ALA A 84 -8.38 -16.58 11.11
CA ALA A 84 -9.61 -16.19 11.80
C ALA A 84 -9.42 -15.12 12.89
N ASP A 85 -8.20 -15.00 13.42
CA ASP A 85 -7.78 -14.04 14.44
C ASP A 85 -7.18 -12.75 13.87
N THR A 86 -7.16 -12.61 12.53
CA THR A 86 -6.69 -11.38 11.88
C THR A 86 -7.58 -10.21 12.25
N LEU A 87 -7.00 -9.18 12.88
CA LEU A 87 -7.71 -7.94 13.16
C LEU A 87 -7.97 -7.17 11.85
N ASP A 88 -9.13 -6.54 11.74
CA ASP A 88 -9.47 -5.75 10.55
C ASP A 88 -8.79 -4.37 10.59
N ALA A 89 -7.76 -4.20 9.76
CA ALA A 89 -7.11 -2.92 9.55
C ALA A 89 -7.86 -2.05 8.52
N SER A 90 -7.80 -0.74 8.70
CA SER A 90 -8.43 0.21 7.76
C SER A 90 -7.55 0.41 6.53
N THR A 91 -8.04 -0.01 5.36
CA THR A 91 -7.35 0.22 4.08
C THR A 91 -7.18 1.71 3.80
N ALA A 92 -8.21 2.53 4.04
CA ALA A 92 -8.14 3.97 3.84
C ALA A 92 -7.04 4.61 4.72
N GLN A 93 -6.99 4.24 6.00
CA GLN A 93 -5.96 4.73 6.92
C GLN A 93 -4.57 4.25 6.51
N THR A 94 -4.45 3.00 6.08
CA THR A 94 -3.19 2.42 5.60
C THR A 94 -2.65 3.22 4.40
N LEU A 95 -3.49 3.46 3.39
CA LEU A 95 -3.09 4.21 2.19
C LEU A 95 -2.77 5.67 2.50
N TYR A 96 -3.49 6.28 3.46
CA TYR A 96 -3.17 7.62 3.95
C TYR A 96 -1.77 7.67 4.58
N VAL A 97 -1.46 6.75 5.51
CA VAL A 97 -0.14 6.66 6.15
C VAL A 97 0.96 6.38 5.11
N GLN A 98 0.73 5.44 4.19
CA GLN A 98 1.64 5.14 3.10
C GLN A 98 1.97 6.39 2.27
N HIS A 99 0.96 7.18 1.92
CA HIS A 99 1.15 8.42 1.18
C HIS A 99 2.01 9.43 1.95
N GLN A 100 1.78 9.59 3.25
CA GLN A 100 2.61 10.44 4.11
C GLN A 100 4.07 9.97 4.15
N LEU A 101 4.29 8.65 4.26
CA LEU A 101 5.64 8.08 4.24
C LEU A 101 6.35 8.39 2.92
N LEU A 102 5.69 8.23 1.77
CA LEU A 102 6.29 8.53 0.47
C LEU A 102 6.68 10.00 0.32
N GLN A 103 5.88 10.94 0.83
CA GLN A 103 6.19 12.37 0.78
C GLN A 103 7.41 12.77 1.63
N ILE A 104 7.66 12.06 2.73
CA ILE A 104 8.85 12.31 3.58
C ILE A 104 10.13 11.89 2.86
N HIS A 105 10.05 10.89 1.97
CA HIS A 105 11.21 10.34 1.25
C HIS A 105 11.49 11.03 -0.08
N GLU A 106 10.59 11.90 -0.58
CA GLU A 106 10.92 12.77 -1.71
C GLU A 106 12.00 13.78 -1.27
N PRO A 107 13.16 13.85 -1.94
CA PRO A 107 14.13 14.89 -1.64
C PRO A 107 13.44 16.22 -1.85
N ARG A 108 13.32 17.01 -0.77
CA ARG A 108 12.83 18.39 -0.84
C ARG A 108 13.70 19.13 -1.86
N LEU A 109 13.19 19.31 -3.07
CA LEU A 109 13.71 20.35 -3.95
C LEU A 109 13.52 21.64 -3.15
N GLN A 110 14.63 22.26 -2.78
CA GLN A 110 14.65 23.43 -1.91
C GLN A 110 13.66 24.48 -2.42
N SER A 111 12.61 24.69 -1.66
CA SER A 111 12.05 26.02 -1.48
C SER A 111 12.05 26.27 0.01
N ASP A 112 12.94 27.15 0.44
CA ASP A 112 13.03 27.64 1.81
C ASP A 112 11.67 28.16 2.28
N SER A 113 11.10 27.53 3.31
CA SER A 113 10.56 28.20 4.51
C SER A 113 9.73 27.23 5.36
N GLU A 114 10.18 27.11 6.60
CA GLU A 114 9.38 26.99 7.83
C GLU A 114 8.78 25.65 8.30
N SER A 115 9.08 25.46 9.59
CA SER A 115 8.34 24.74 10.64
C SER A 115 8.50 23.22 10.72
N SER A 116 9.51 22.86 11.50
CA SER A 116 9.60 21.62 12.27
C SER A 116 8.42 21.52 13.25
N GLY A 117 7.49 20.61 12.99
CA GLY A 117 6.44 20.27 13.93
C GLY A 117 5.74 18.98 13.51
N LEU A 118 5.83 17.95 14.35
CA LEU A 118 5.00 16.75 14.25
C LEU A 118 3.54 17.19 14.46
N HIS A 119 2.86 17.58 13.39
CA HIS A 119 1.46 17.90 13.44
C HIS A 119 0.65 16.62 13.37
N TYR A 120 0.13 16.20 14.52
CA TYR A 120 -1.17 15.53 14.56
C TYR A 120 -2.20 16.53 14.01
N PHE A 121 -2.70 16.31 12.80
CA PHE A 121 -3.79 17.10 12.25
C PHE A 121 -5.11 16.37 12.45
N ASN A 122 -6.02 17.06 13.11
CA ASN A 122 -7.39 16.69 13.38
C ASN A 122 -8.14 16.39 12.07
N ILE A 123 -8.93 15.32 12.05
CA ILE A 123 -9.72 14.87 10.90
C ILE A 123 -10.92 15.80 10.78
N ASP A 124 -10.69 17.02 10.31
CA ASP A 124 -11.77 17.92 9.93
C ASP A 124 -11.28 18.83 8.81
N SER A 125 -11.22 18.28 7.60
CA SER A 125 -11.14 19.10 6.39
C SER A 125 -12.01 18.45 5.32
N HIS A 126 -13.17 19.06 5.12
CA HIS A 126 -14.15 18.79 4.06
C HIS A 126 -13.52 18.70 2.65
N ASP A 127 -12.31 19.24 2.48
CA ASP A 127 -11.58 19.25 1.21
C ASP A 127 -10.92 17.90 0.86
N ARG A 128 -10.60 17.03 1.82
CA ARG A 128 -9.89 15.75 1.54
C ARG A 128 -10.81 14.56 1.28
N ILE A 129 -12.10 14.68 1.59
CA ILE A 129 -13.12 13.70 1.20
C ILE A 129 -13.25 13.64 -0.33
N TYR A 130 -12.97 14.75 -1.04
CA TYR A 130 -12.98 14.78 -2.50
C TYR A 130 -11.80 14.00 -3.12
N GLU A 131 -10.61 14.02 -2.51
CA GLU A 131 -9.47 13.23 -3.01
C GLU A 131 -9.65 11.74 -2.75
N LEU A 132 -10.11 11.35 -1.55
CA LEU A 132 -10.39 9.95 -1.23
C LEU A 132 -11.54 9.39 -2.07
N SER A 133 -12.62 10.14 -2.26
CA SER A 133 -13.71 9.72 -3.15
C SER A 133 -13.30 9.67 -4.63
N SER A 134 -12.35 10.51 -5.05
CA SER A 134 -11.75 10.45 -6.39
C SER A 134 -10.88 9.21 -6.57
N LEU A 135 -10.09 8.83 -5.55
CA LEU A 135 -9.32 7.59 -5.51
C LEU A 135 -10.24 6.35 -5.49
N GLU A 136 -11.29 6.34 -4.67
CA GLU A 136 -12.28 5.25 -4.65
C GLU A 136 -13.02 5.10 -5.98
N LYS A 137 -13.35 6.22 -6.66
CA LYS A 137 -13.94 6.19 -8.01
C LYS A 137 -12.96 5.64 -9.05
N LYS A 138 -11.68 6.02 -8.98
CA LYS A 138 -10.63 5.47 -9.87
C LYS A 138 -10.42 3.98 -9.64
N ILE A 139 -10.45 3.52 -8.39
CA ILE A 139 -10.38 2.10 -8.06
C ILE A 139 -11.61 1.37 -8.60
N LYS A 140 -12.83 1.89 -8.42
CA LYS A 140 -14.05 1.31 -9.02
C LYS A 140 -13.98 1.24 -10.55
N PHE A 141 -13.40 2.22 -11.22
CA PHE A 141 -13.24 2.21 -12.68
C PHE A 141 -12.23 1.16 -13.18
N LEU A 142 -11.23 0.79 -12.38
CA LEU A 142 -10.29 -0.28 -12.72
C LEU A 142 -10.90 -1.69 -12.61
N TYR A 143 -11.98 -1.85 -11.85
CA TYR A 143 -12.69 -3.13 -11.69
C TYR A 143 -13.92 -3.29 -12.61
N ILE A 144 -14.22 -2.30 -13.47
CA ILE A 144 -15.26 -2.40 -14.49
C ILE A 144 -14.58 -2.24 -15.87
N LYS A 145 -14.00 -3.32 -16.36
CA LYS A 145 -13.83 -3.56 -17.79
C LYS A 145 -14.34 -4.97 -18.07
N GLU A 146 -15.56 -5.02 -18.59
CA GLU A 146 -16.05 -6.13 -19.43
C GLU A 146 -15.21 -6.21 -20.72
#